data_AF-A0A1Q5ZZD2-F1
#
_entry.id   AF-A0A1Q5ZZD2-F1
#
_cell.length_a   1.000
_cell.length_b   1.000
_cell.length_c   1.000
_cell.angle_alpha   90.00
_cell.angle_beta   90.00
_cell.angle_gamma   90.00
#
_symmetry.space_group_name_H-M   'P 1'
#
loop_
_entity.id
_entity.type
_entity.pdbx_description
1 polymer ?
#
loop_
_entity_poly.entity_id
_entity_poly.type
_entity_poly.pdbx_seq_one_letter_code
_entity_poly.pdbx_strand_id
1 'polypeptide(L)'
;MISEEIAGNNITITVQIGDYKCAYFEKNLIQGNDDLLIYYWITGLNNYLFTCSFVIDKDQENSFENENELIVIENIIKSIKIN
;
A
#
# COMPACT_ATOMS: atom_id res chain seq x y z
N MET A 1 -14.33 10.27 -3.16
CA MET A 1 -14.79 8.89 -3.37
C MET A 1 -13.56 8.00 -3.46
N ILE A 2 -13.17 7.37 -2.36
CA ILE A 2 -12.13 6.31 -2.40
C ILE A 2 -12.73 5.01 -2.98
N SER A 3 -14.05 4.93 -3.05
CA SER A 3 -14.81 3.75 -3.49
C SER A 3 -14.72 3.43 -4.98
N GLU A 4 -14.37 4.38 -5.86
CA GLU A 4 -14.49 4.19 -7.32
C GLU A 4 -13.19 3.76 -8.01
N GLU A 5 -12.01 4.07 -7.46
CA GLU A 5 -10.72 3.61 -8.03
C GLU A 5 -10.38 2.13 -7.70
N ILE A 6 -11.21 1.48 -6.88
CA ILE A 6 -10.98 0.14 -6.32
C ILE A 6 -11.84 -0.92 -7.05
N ALA A 7 -12.11 -0.72 -8.33
CA ALA A 7 -12.98 -1.59 -9.13
C ALA A 7 -12.18 -2.62 -9.96
N GLY A 8 -11.29 -3.38 -9.31
CA GLY A 8 -10.55 -4.45 -9.97
C GLY A 8 -10.05 -5.51 -9.01
N ASN A 9 -10.91 -6.47 -8.64
CA ASN A 9 -10.61 -7.74 -7.93
C ASN A 9 -9.76 -7.70 -6.65
N ASN A 10 -9.32 -6.53 -6.18
CA ASN A 10 -8.47 -6.39 -5.03
C ASN A 10 -9.34 -6.16 -3.79
N ILE A 11 -9.25 -7.05 -2.81
CA ILE A 11 -9.89 -6.86 -1.51
C ILE A 11 -9.20 -5.67 -0.85
N THR A 12 -9.88 -4.52 -0.83
CA THR A 12 -9.39 -3.39 -0.06
C THR A 12 -9.75 -3.55 1.40
N ILE A 13 -8.72 -3.51 2.23
CA ILE A 13 -8.83 -3.53 3.67
C ILE A 13 -8.65 -2.10 4.16
N THR A 14 -9.57 -1.65 5.00
CA THR A 14 -9.35 -0.40 5.72
C THR A 14 -8.41 -0.67 6.89
N VAL A 15 -7.25 -0.02 6.89
CA VAL A 15 -6.25 -0.11 7.97
C VAL A 15 -6.02 1.26 8.59
N GLN A 16 -5.84 1.31 9.91
CA GLN A 16 -5.49 2.54 10.63
C GLN A 16 -3.97 2.58 10.83
N ILE A 17 -3.32 3.61 10.28
CA ILE A 17 -1.86 3.79 10.33
C ILE A 17 -1.58 5.17 10.92
N GLY A 18 -1.31 5.22 12.23
CA GLY A 18 -1.18 6.49 12.95
C GLY A 18 -2.49 7.25 12.93
N ASP A 19 -2.46 8.52 12.49
CA ASP A 19 -3.65 9.37 12.34
C ASP A 19 -4.40 9.12 11.02
N TYR A 20 -3.86 8.29 10.13
CA TYR A 20 -4.38 8.06 8.79
C TYR A 20 -5.24 6.81 8.70
N LYS A 21 -6.45 6.97 8.15
CA LYS A 21 -7.27 5.85 7.68
C LYS A 21 -6.88 5.54 6.24
N CYS A 22 -6.30 4.38 6.02
CA CYS A 22 -5.79 3.97 4.70
C CYS A 22 -6.69 2.89 4.10
N ALA A 23 -6.97 3.02 2.79
CA ALA A 23 -7.35 1.89 1.95
C ALA A 23 -6.07 1.15 1.57
N TYR A 24 -5.93 -0.07 2.04
CA TYR A 24 -4.82 -0.96 1.73
C TYR A 24 -5.28 -2.05 0.76
N PHE A 25 -4.47 -2.30 -0.27
CA PHE A 25 -4.65 -3.47 -1.13
C PHE A 25 -3.36 -3.88 -1.81
N GLU A 26 -3.34 -5.12 -2.26
CA GLU A 26 -2.24 -5.72 -2.97
C GLU A 26 -2.61 -5.96 -4.44
N LYS A 27 -1.60 -5.94 -5.31
CA LYS A 27 -1.75 -6.24 -6.73
C LYS A 27 -0.57 -7.04 -7.24
N ASN A 28 -0.85 -8.24 -7.75
CA ASN A 28 0.12 -9.00 -8.54
C ASN A 28 0.23 -8.38 -9.94
N LEU A 29 1.45 -8.23 -10.44
CA LEU A 29 1.75 -7.68 -11.76
C LEU A 29 2.80 -8.54 -12.46
N ILE A 30 2.42 -9.14 -13.59
CA ILE A 30 3.36 -9.81 -14.48
C ILE A 30 3.80 -8.79 -15.54
N GLN A 31 5.08 -8.46 -15.57
CA GLN A 31 5.68 -7.56 -16.57
C GLN A 31 6.86 -8.23 -17.25
N GLY A 32 6.64 -8.75 -18.46
CA GLY A 32 7.66 -9.52 -19.17
C GLY A 32 7.94 -10.84 -18.45
N ASN A 33 9.16 -10.99 -17.93
CA ASN A 33 9.57 -12.16 -17.14
C ASN A 33 9.47 -11.92 -15.62
N ASP A 34 9.13 -10.71 -15.20
CA ASP A 34 9.09 -10.34 -13.79
C ASP A 34 7.67 -10.60 -13.25
N ASP A 35 7.60 -11.30 -12.11
CA ASP A 35 6.38 -11.47 -11.32
C ASP A 35 6.51 -10.63 -10.06
N LEU A 36 5.72 -9.56 -9.97
CA LEU A 36 5.85 -8.54 -8.95
C LEU A 36 4.61 -8.50 -8.05
N LEU A 37 4.83 -8.18 -6.78
CA LEU A 37 3.77 -7.84 -5.83
C LEU A 37 3.87 -6.36 -5.47
N ILE A 38 2.77 -5.64 -5.64
CA ILE A 38 2.67 -4.23 -5.27
C ILE A 38 1.70 -4.07 -4.12
N TYR A 39 2.19 -3.49 -3.04
CA TYR A 39 1.42 -3.03 -1.89
C TYR A 39 1.01 -1.58 -2.09
N TYR A 40 -0.26 -1.25 -1.88
CA TYR A 40 -0.77 0.11 -1.94
C TYR A 40 -1.39 0.52 -0.62
N TRP A 41 -1.07 1.73 -0.17
CA TRP A 41 -1.81 2.45 0.87
C TRP A 41 -2.28 3.78 0.30
N ILE A 42 -3.60 3.96 0.26
CA ILE A 42 -4.23 5.20 -0.17
C ILE A 42 -4.88 5.84 1.04
N THR A 43 -4.49 7.06 1.37
CA THR A 43 -5.11 7.85 2.43
C THR A 43 -5.31 9.29 1.99
N GLY A 44 -6.04 10.07 2.76
CA GLY A 44 -6.23 11.48 2.47
C GLY A 44 -6.67 12.25 3.70
N LEU A 45 -6.36 13.54 3.70
CA LEU A 45 -6.81 14.50 4.70
C LEU A 45 -7.23 15.78 3.97
N ASN A 46 -8.43 16.28 4.27
CA ASN A 46 -9.03 17.43 3.58
C ASN A 46 -9.08 17.22 2.06
N ASN A 47 -8.39 18.06 1.29
CA ASN A 47 -8.34 18.03 -0.17
C ASN A 47 -7.09 17.32 -0.71
N TYR A 48 -6.30 16.70 0.15
CA TYR A 48 -5.08 16.00 -0.24
C TYR A 48 -5.31 14.49 -0.22
N LEU A 49 -4.90 13.84 -1.31
CA LEU A 49 -4.84 12.39 -1.46
C LEU A 49 -3.36 11.97 -1.51
N PHE A 50 -3.02 10.96 -0.75
CA PHE A 50 -1.68 10.37 -0.69
C PHE A 50 -1.77 8.90 -1.06
N THR A 51 -0.92 8.50 -2.00
CA THR A 51 -0.72 7.10 -2.36
C THR A 51 0.71 6.74 -2.05
N CYS A 52 0.89 5.74 -1.19
CA CYS A 52 2.16 5.07 -0.97
C CYS A 52 2.09 3.70 -1.65
N SER A 53 3.15 3.34 -2.36
CA SER A 53 3.29 2.01 -2.94
C SER A 53 4.65 1.43 -2.66
N PHE A 54 4.69 0.14 -2.35
CA PHE A 54 5.91 -0.63 -2.18
C PHE A 54 5.87 -1.84 -3.10
N VAL A 55 6.98 -2.12 -3.79
CA VAL A 55 7.06 -3.15 -4.84
C VAL A 55 8.16 -4.13 -4.48
N ILE A 56 7.86 -5.41 -4.59
CA ILE A 56 8.81 -6.51 -4.42
C ILE A 56 8.66 -7.51 -5.56
N ASP A 57 9.68 -8.35 -5.74
CA ASP A 57 9.53 -9.61 -6.47
C ASP A 57 8.57 -10.53 -5.71
N LYS A 58 7.67 -11.20 -6.44
CA LYS A 58 6.59 -12.01 -5.85
C LYS A 58 7.14 -13.19 -5.02
N ASP A 59 8.32 -13.69 -5.35
CA ASP A 59 8.97 -14.76 -4.59
C ASP A 59 9.44 -14.32 -3.18
N GLN A 60 9.51 -13.01 -2.92
CA GLN A 60 9.85 -12.43 -1.63
C GLN A 60 8.65 -12.18 -0.71
N GLU A 61 7.41 -12.43 -1.16
CA GLU A 61 6.20 -12.09 -0.38
C GLU A 61 6.23 -12.61 1.07
N ASN A 62 6.76 -13.82 1.28
CA ASN A 62 6.81 -14.47 2.58
C ASN A 62 8.21 -14.42 3.23
N SER A 63 9.09 -13.54 2.75
CA SER A 63 10.42 -13.37 3.32
C SER A 63 10.39 -12.51 4.58
N PHE A 64 11.36 -12.74 5.48
CA PHE A 64 11.51 -11.94 6.69
C PHE A 64 11.86 -10.49 6.35
N GLU A 65 12.61 -10.29 5.27
CA GLU A 65 12.97 -8.97 4.74
C GLU A 65 11.71 -8.18 4.35
N ASN A 66 10.78 -8.81 3.63
CA ASN A 66 9.53 -8.16 3.26
C ASN A 66 8.70 -7.76 4.50
N GLU A 67 8.55 -8.65 5.48
CA GLU A 67 7.84 -8.33 6.73
C GLU A 67 8.43 -7.11 7.45
N ASN A 68 9.76 -7.00 7.51
CA ASN A 68 10.42 -5.85 8.12
C ASN A 68 10.23 -4.56 7.32
N GLU A 69 10.34 -4.64 5.99
CA GLU A 69 10.13 -3.47 5.13
C GLU A 69 8.70 -2.95 5.23
N LEU A 70 7.69 -3.83 5.31
CA LEU A 70 6.30 -3.41 5.53
C LEU A 70 6.13 -2.60 6.83
N ILE A 71 6.83 -2.98 7.91
CA ILE A 71 6.83 -2.20 9.17
C ILE A 71 7.50 -0.83 8.96
N VAL A 72 8.59 -0.76 8.20
CA VAL A 72 9.27 0.49 7.86
C VAL A 72 8.34 1.40 7.05
N ILE A 73 7.65 0.88 6.03
CA ILE A 73 6.71 1.63 5.22
C ILE A 73 5.55 2.18 6.07
N GLU A 74 4.98 1.37 6.96
CA GLU A 74 3.95 1.86 7.88
C GLU A 74 4.47 3.01 8.75
N ASN A 75 5.71 2.94 9.24
CA ASN A 75 6.32 4.00 10.04
C ASN A 75 6.53 5.27 9.21
N ILE A 76 6.89 5.15 7.93
CA ILE A 76 6.95 6.28 7.00
C ILE A 76 5.57 6.92 6.89
N ILE A 77 4.52 6.14 6.63
CA ILE A 77 3.14 6.66 6.53
C ILE A 77 2.72 7.34 7.84
N LYS A 78 2.97 6.72 9.00
CA LYS A 78 2.69 7.31 10.33
C LYS A 78 3.39 8.66 10.52
N SER A 79 4.57 8.85 9.93
CA SER A 79 5.36 10.06 10.09
C SER A 79 4.92 11.23 9.20
N ILE A 80 4.03 10.99 8.21
CA ILE A 80 3.56 12.03 7.30
C ILE A 80 2.84 13.12 8.11
N LYS A 81 3.20 14.38 7.85
CA LYS A 81 2.51 15.56 8.38
C LYS A 81 2.02 16.41 7.23
N ILE A 82 0.71 16.60 7.16
CA ILE A 82 0.06 17.44 6.16
C ILE A 82 -0.17 18.80 6.82
N ASN A 83 0.50 19.83 6.33
CA ASN A 83 0.37 21.22 6.79
C ASN A 83 -0.59 22.02 5.89
#